data_AF-A0A9D1TYX9-F1
#
_entry.id   AF-A0A9D1TYX9-F1
#
_cell.length_a   1.000
_cell.length_b   1.000
_cell.length_c   1.000
_cell.angle_alpha   90.00
_cell.angle_beta   90.00
_cell.angle_gamma   90.00
#
_symmetry.space_group_name_H-M   'P 1'
#
loop_
_entity.id
_entity.type
_entity.pdbx_description
1 polymer ?
#
loop_
_entity_poly.entity_id
_entity_poly.type
_entity_poly.pdbx_seq_one_letter_code
_entity_poly.pdbx_strand_id
1 'polypeptide(L)'
;MEYSIKAPLTFIYNSAVPYDWYTTLTSKQNNTLWSEEGSKSIYDPCPRGWHIPSDGTWNDFVPTNFLYYIEGLQQSSGNYYASNGRLYNHCTWYPAAGRRLDITGKLNGIGSVGYYWSASTVANTIYTKALYFRMTDFYTSFPGSSRSAGRPARCVQE
;
A
#
# COMPACT_ATOMS: atom_id res chain seq x y z
N MET A 1 -0.43 -16.90 -20.26
CA MET A 1 -0.52 -17.20 -18.81
C MET A 1 0.46 -16.29 -18.10
N GLU A 2 -0.05 -15.39 -17.29
CA GLU A 2 0.72 -14.31 -16.65
C GLU A 2 1.68 -14.87 -15.60
N TYR A 3 2.86 -14.25 -15.51
CA TYR A 3 3.99 -14.72 -14.69
C TYR A 3 3.62 -14.89 -13.21
N SER A 4 2.78 -14.01 -12.67
CA SER A 4 2.32 -14.01 -11.28
C SER A 4 1.59 -15.30 -10.87
N ILE A 5 0.79 -15.89 -11.76
CA ILE A 5 0.09 -17.16 -11.49
C ILE A 5 1.08 -18.32 -11.36
N LYS A 6 2.18 -18.29 -12.12
CA LYS A 6 3.18 -19.36 -12.13
C LYS A 6 4.20 -19.26 -10.99
N ALA A 7 4.27 -18.10 -10.31
CA ALA A 7 5.27 -17.83 -9.27
C ALA A 7 4.63 -17.19 -8.01
N PRO A 8 3.63 -17.83 -7.37
CA PRO A 8 2.85 -17.23 -6.28
C PRO A 8 3.66 -16.95 -4.99
N LEU A 9 4.83 -17.57 -4.84
CA LEU A 9 5.70 -17.40 -3.67
C LEU A 9 6.88 -16.44 -3.93
N THR A 10 6.99 -15.90 -5.13
CA THR A 10 8.07 -15.00 -5.51
C THR A 10 7.59 -13.57 -5.40
N PHE A 11 8.35 -12.74 -4.67
CA PHE A 11 8.12 -11.31 -4.74
C PHE A 11 8.47 -10.78 -6.13
N ILE A 12 7.48 -10.23 -6.83
CA ILE A 12 7.64 -9.71 -8.18
C ILE A 12 8.02 -8.23 -8.09
N TYR A 13 9.24 -7.92 -8.49
CA TYR A 13 9.72 -6.56 -8.70
C TYR A 13 10.01 -6.37 -10.19
N ASN A 14 9.94 -5.13 -10.67
CA ASN A 14 10.13 -4.79 -12.07
C ASN A 14 10.81 -3.43 -12.19
N SER A 15 12.03 -3.42 -12.71
CA SER A 15 12.84 -2.22 -12.94
C SER A 15 12.56 -1.53 -14.28
N ALA A 16 11.73 -2.12 -15.13
CA ALA A 16 11.37 -1.57 -16.44
C ALA A 16 9.98 -0.96 -16.39
N VAL A 17 9.78 0.14 -17.13
CA VAL A 17 8.46 0.71 -17.41
C VAL A 17 7.56 -0.41 -17.97
N PRO A 18 6.35 -0.64 -17.42
CA PRO A 18 5.58 0.29 -16.58
C PRO A 18 5.71 0.12 -15.05
N TYR A 19 6.73 -0.59 -14.55
CA TYR A 19 6.95 -0.88 -13.13
C TYR A 19 5.77 -1.63 -12.50
N ASP A 20 5.36 -2.69 -13.18
CA ASP A 20 4.15 -3.45 -12.91
C ASP A 20 4.48 -4.93 -12.66
N TRP A 21 3.75 -5.54 -11.73
CA TRP A 21 3.89 -6.95 -11.37
C TRP A 21 3.07 -7.86 -12.28
N TYR A 22 2.07 -7.32 -12.97
CA TYR A 22 1.15 -8.04 -13.84
C TYR A 22 1.67 -8.13 -15.29
N THR A 23 2.27 -7.05 -15.80
CA THR A 23 2.68 -6.95 -17.20
C THR A 23 3.97 -6.14 -17.38
N THR A 24 4.70 -6.39 -18.46
CA THR A 24 5.83 -5.56 -18.91
C THR A 24 5.45 -4.57 -20.02
N LEU A 25 4.20 -4.60 -20.49
CA LEU A 25 3.70 -3.72 -21.55
C LEU A 25 2.71 -2.71 -20.98
N THR A 26 3.00 -1.41 -21.15
CA THR A 26 2.11 -0.31 -20.74
C THR A 26 0.70 -0.46 -21.29
N SER A 27 0.55 -0.90 -22.55
CA SER A 27 -0.74 -1.13 -23.21
C SER A 27 -1.58 -2.25 -22.61
N LYS A 28 -1.00 -3.08 -21.72
CA LYS A 28 -1.69 -4.20 -21.06
C LYS A 28 -1.86 -3.97 -19.56
N GLN A 29 -1.56 -2.78 -19.03
CA GLN A 29 -1.82 -2.49 -17.63
C GLN A 29 -3.31 -2.59 -17.35
N ASN A 30 -3.63 -3.16 -16.19
CA ASN A 30 -5.01 -3.39 -15.80
C ASN A 30 -5.31 -2.70 -14.46
N ASN A 31 -6.27 -1.79 -14.50
CA ASN A 31 -6.70 -0.98 -13.36
C ASN A 31 -7.84 -1.62 -12.56
N THR A 32 -8.38 -2.74 -13.02
CA THR A 32 -9.55 -3.40 -12.44
C THR A 32 -9.20 -4.72 -11.76
N LEU A 33 -7.90 -5.00 -11.57
CA LEU A 33 -7.43 -6.23 -10.89
C LEU A 33 -7.92 -6.30 -9.44
N TRP A 34 -8.06 -5.15 -8.76
CA TRP A 34 -8.65 -5.01 -7.43
C TRP A 34 -9.94 -4.20 -7.58
N SER A 35 -11.05 -4.85 -7.91
CA SER A 35 -12.33 -4.17 -8.12
C SER A 35 -13.05 -3.91 -6.80
N GLU A 36 -13.72 -2.76 -6.71
CA GLU A 36 -14.61 -2.42 -5.58
C GLU A 36 -16.04 -2.94 -5.81
N GLU A 37 -16.39 -3.30 -7.06
CA GLU A 37 -17.76 -3.62 -7.48
C GLU A 37 -18.09 -5.12 -7.41
N GLY A 38 -17.95 -5.74 -6.23
CA GLY A 38 -18.52 -7.05 -5.90
C GLY A 38 -18.06 -8.26 -6.73
N SER A 39 -17.14 -8.07 -7.67
CA SER A 39 -16.63 -9.09 -8.60
C SER A 39 -15.14 -9.28 -8.36
N LYS A 40 -14.81 -9.92 -7.24
CA LYS A 40 -13.43 -10.26 -6.87
C LYS A 40 -12.74 -10.98 -8.02
N SER A 41 -11.60 -10.44 -8.44
CA SER A 41 -10.71 -11.13 -9.36
C SER A 41 -9.85 -12.15 -8.59
N ILE A 42 -9.21 -13.07 -9.31
CA ILE A 42 -8.21 -13.97 -8.73
C ILE A 42 -6.94 -13.24 -8.22
N TYR A 43 -6.83 -11.94 -8.52
CA TYR A 43 -5.71 -11.08 -8.11
C TYR A 43 -6.03 -10.20 -6.90
N ASP A 44 -7.29 -10.20 -6.44
CA ASP A 44 -7.67 -9.50 -5.22
C ASP A 44 -7.12 -10.27 -4.01
N PRO A 45 -6.22 -9.67 -3.22
CA PRO A 45 -5.60 -10.35 -2.09
C PRO A 45 -6.54 -10.48 -0.87
N CYS A 46 -7.71 -9.82 -0.89
CA CYS A 46 -8.65 -9.85 0.23
C CYS A 46 -9.62 -11.03 0.13
N PRO A 47 -9.98 -11.66 1.27
CA PRO A 47 -10.96 -12.74 1.30
C PRO A 47 -12.36 -12.24 0.94
N ARG A 48 -13.28 -13.15 0.61
CA ARG A 48 -14.70 -12.83 0.33
C ARG A 48 -15.32 -12.00 1.47
N GLY A 49 -16.08 -10.96 1.13
CA GLY A 49 -16.68 -10.03 2.10
C GLY A 49 -15.74 -8.90 2.52
N TRP A 50 -14.56 -8.80 1.91
CA TRP A 50 -13.55 -7.79 2.18
C TRP A 50 -12.87 -7.35 0.88
N HIS A 51 -12.52 -6.08 0.74
CA HIS A 51 -11.84 -5.55 -0.43
C HIS A 51 -10.62 -4.68 -0.05
N ILE A 52 -9.76 -4.38 -1.02
CA ILE A 52 -8.70 -3.39 -0.85
C ILE A 52 -9.34 -1.99 -0.84
N PRO A 53 -9.05 -1.15 0.16
CA PRO A 53 -9.69 0.15 0.29
C PRO A 53 -9.39 1.09 -0.89
N SER A 54 -10.37 1.90 -1.24
CA SER A 54 -10.16 3.11 -2.04
C SER A 54 -9.36 4.13 -1.23
N ASP A 55 -8.70 5.08 -1.91
CA ASP A 55 -7.97 6.18 -1.25
C ASP A 55 -8.90 7.07 -0.41
N GLY A 56 -10.19 7.12 -0.74
CA GLY A 56 -11.21 7.81 0.04
C GLY A 56 -11.41 7.24 1.45
N THR A 57 -11.02 5.99 1.69
CA THR A 57 -11.13 5.31 3.00
C THR A 57 -10.41 6.05 4.13
N TRP A 58 -9.35 6.79 3.82
CA TRP A 58 -8.51 7.46 4.81
C TRP A 58 -8.78 8.97 4.91
N ASN A 59 -9.81 9.50 4.26
CA ASN A 59 -10.07 10.94 4.16
C ASN A 59 -10.31 11.64 5.51
N ASP A 60 -10.70 10.90 6.54
CA ASP A 60 -10.94 11.40 7.88
C ASP A 60 -9.70 11.35 8.79
N PHE A 61 -8.56 10.89 8.27
CA PHE A 61 -7.29 10.94 8.99
C PHE A 61 -6.86 12.40 9.14
N VAL A 62 -6.70 12.82 10.38
CA VAL A 62 -6.22 14.15 10.78
C VAL A 62 -5.11 14.00 11.83
N PRO A 63 -4.24 15.01 12.02
CA PRO A 63 -3.15 14.92 12.98
C PRO A 63 -3.57 14.61 14.42
N THR A 64 -4.82 14.88 14.80
CA THR A 64 -5.36 14.62 16.15
C THR A 64 -5.88 13.20 16.34
N ASN A 65 -6.19 12.47 15.27
CA ASN A 65 -6.76 11.13 15.36
C ASN A 65 -5.90 10.03 14.72
N PHE A 66 -4.84 10.38 13.98
CA PHE A 66 -3.91 9.44 13.36
C PHE A 66 -2.49 9.68 13.87
N LEU A 67 -2.27 9.35 15.14
CA LEU A 67 -1.10 9.74 15.92
C LEU A 67 0.06 8.74 15.75
N TYR A 68 1.31 9.22 15.75
CA TYR A 68 2.49 8.36 15.62
C TYR A 68 2.97 7.85 16.98
N TYR A 69 3.33 6.57 17.03
CA TYR A 69 3.80 5.90 18.23
C TYR A 69 5.15 5.22 17.98
N ILE A 70 5.99 5.30 19.01
CA ILE A 70 7.26 4.60 19.13
C ILE A 70 7.20 3.79 20.43
N GLU A 71 7.40 2.47 20.33
CA GLU A 71 7.40 1.58 21.50
C GLU A 71 6.15 1.75 22.41
N GLY A 72 4.99 1.99 21.79
CA GLY A 72 3.72 2.15 22.50
C GLY A 72 3.48 3.54 23.11
N LEU A 73 4.41 4.47 22.96
CA LEU A 73 4.27 5.86 23.40
C LEU A 73 4.04 6.79 22.21
N GLN A 74 3.10 7.72 22.35
CA GLN A 74 2.90 8.75 21.33
C GLN A 74 4.13 9.67 21.29
N GLN A 75 4.73 9.84 20.11
CA GLN A 75 5.93 10.65 19.93
C GLN A 75 5.87 11.48 18.66
N SER A 76 6.51 12.65 18.70
CA SER A 76 6.68 13.57 17.55
C SER A 76 8.12 13.66 17.06
N SER A 77 9.06 13.03 17.76
CA SER A 77 10.46 12.86 17.40
C SER A 77 10.98 11.56 18.03
N GLY A 78 12.01 10.94 17.46
CA GLY A 78 12.62 9.74 18.04
C GLY A 78 13.30 8.83 17.03
N ASN A 79 13.76 7.68 17.52
CA ASN A 79 14.42 6.65 16.72
C ASN A 79 13.41 5.78 15.95
N TYR A 80 13.90 5.13 14.89
CA TYR A 80 13.11 4.21 14.08
C TYR A 80 13.24 2.77 14.61
N TYR A 81 12.12 2.20 15.05
CA TYR A 81 12.02 0.80 15.48
C TYR A 81 10.98 0.06 14.64
N ALA A 82 11.15 -1.25 14.47
CA ALA A 82 10.21 -2.08 13.71
C ALA A 82 8.77 -2.07 14.28
N SER A 83 8.62 -1.68 15.56
CA SER A 83 7.34 -1.54 16.26
C SER A 83 6.67 -0.17 16.04
N ASN A 84 7.30 0.75 15.31
CA ASN A 84 6.73 2.07 15.06
C ASN A 84 5.52 2.02 14.12
N GLY A 85 4.67 3.04 14.19
CA GLY A 85 3.48 3.15 13.35
C GLY A 85 2.56 4.28 13.80
N ARG A 86 1.35 4.30 13.25
CA ARG A 86 0.31 5.25 13.62
C ARG A 86 -0.94 4.53 14.12
N LEU A 87 -1.57 5.06 15.15
CA LEU A 87 -2.83 4.56 15.70
C LEU A 87 -3.95 5.51 15.26
N TYR A 88 -4.93 5.00 14.53
CA TYR A 88 -6.13 5.72 14.14
C TYR A 88 -7.25 5.54 15.18
N ASN A 89 -7.82 6.64 15.65
CA ASN A 89 -8.94 6.70 16.61
C ASN A 89 -8.76 5.77 17.83
N HIS A 90 -7.52 5.61 18.30
CA HIS A 90 -7.16 4.73 19.42
C HIS A 90 -7.49 3.23 19.24
N CYS A 91 -7.89 2.79 18.04
CA CYS A 91 -8.39 1.43 17.79
C CYS A 91 -7.65 0.71 16.66
N THR A 92 -7.24 1.44 15.62
CA THR A 92 -6.71 0.81 14.40
C THR A 92 -5.23 1.11 14.23
N TRP A 93 -4.40 0.11 14.50
CA TRP A 93 -2.95 0.23 14.37
C TRP A 93 -2.48 0.06 12.93
N TYR A 94 -1.74 1.03 12.41
CA TYR A 94 -1.03 1.00 11.13
C TYR A 94 0.47 0.97 11.37
N PRO A 95 1.12 -0.21 11.28
CA PRO A 95 2.58 -0.30 11.34
C PRO A 95 3.29 0.55 10.28
N ALA A 96 4.41 1.15 10.65
CA ALA A 96 5.41 1.71 9.73
C ALA A 96 6.25 0.57 9.12
N ALA A 97 5.59 -0.36 8.42
CA ALA A 97 6.19 -1.59 7.90
C ALA A 97 7.18 -1.36 6.74
N GLY A 98 7.29 -0.13 6.24
CA GLY A 98 8.05 0.17 5.03
C GLY A 98 7.42 -0.48 3.79
N ARG A 99 8.29 -0.83 2.84
CA ARG A 99 7.90 -1.51 1.59
C ARG A 99 9.05 -2.36 1.06
N ARG A 100 8.74 -3.26 0.11
CA ARG A 100 9.74 -3.74 -0.84
C ARG A 100 9.82 -2.81 -2.04
N LEU A 101 11.03 -2.46 -2.43
CA LEU A 101 11.30 -1.60 -3.58
C LEU A 101 10.90 -2.30 -4.87
N ASP A 102 10.19 -1.57 -5.72
CA ASP A 102 9.71 -1.97 -7.04
C ASP A 102 10.82 -2.38 -8.00
N ILE A 103 12.02 -1.82 -7.86
CA ILE A 103 13.15 -2.07 -8.78
C ILE A 103 14.08 -3.19 -8.29
N THR A 104 14.19 -3.39 -6.97
CA THR A 104 15.23 -4.27 -6.39
C THR A 104 14.70 -5.35 -5.47
N GLY A 105 13.42 -5.30 -5.10
CA GLY A 105 12.82 -6.22 -4.12
C GLY A 105 13.32 -6.05 -2.68
N LYS A 106 14.30 -5.16 -2.43
CA LYS A 106 14.87 -4.91 -1.10
C LYS A 106 13.85 -4.23 -0.18
N LEU A 107 13.93 -4.55 1.10
CA LEU A 107 13.17 -3.87 2.14
C LEU A 107 13.70 -2.44 2.34
N ASN A 108 12.79 -1.48 2.52
CA ASN A 108 13.12 -0.07 2.74
C ASN A 108 12.09 0.59 3.66
N GLY A 109 12.55 1.49 4.53
CA GLY A 109 11.69 2.33 5.37
C GLY A 109 11.04 1.65 6.58
N ILE A 110 11.51 0.46 6.97
CA ILE A 110 11.00 -0.26 8.14
C ILE A 110 11.20 0.60 9.39
N GLY A 111 10.13 0.80 10.15
CA GLY A 111 10.10 1.61 11.36
C GLY A 111 10.09 3.11 11.13
N SER A 112 10.22 3.58 9.89
CA SER A 112 10.22 5.01 9.56
C SER A 112 9.03 5.45 8.72
N VAL A 113 8.55 4.60 7.81
CA VAL A 113 7.48 4.92 6.87
C VAL A 113 6.43 3.81 6.83
N GLY A 114 5.16 4.17 6.81
CA GLY A 114 4.05 3.28 6.49
C GLY A 114 3.55 3.50 5.08
N TYR A 115 3.26 2.40 4.39
CA TYR A 115 2.63 2.38 3.08
C TYR A 115 1.46 1.40 3.11
N TYR A 116 0.31 1.76 2.54
CA TYR A 116 -0.80 0.81 2.35
C TYR A 116 -1.40 0.97 0.96
N TRP A 117 -1.51 -0.13 0.24
CA TRP A 117 -2.09 -0.14 -1.10
C TRP A 117 -3.55 0.31 -1.09
N SER A 118 -3.92 1.05 -2.12
CA SER A 118 -5.31 1.38 -2.45
C SER A 118 -5.70 0.77 -3.80
N ALA A 119 -6.98 0.46 -3.97
CA ALA A 119 -7.58 0.08 -5.24
C ALA A 119 -7.68 1.27 -6.22
N SER A 120 -7.61 2.50 -5.72
CA SER A 120 -7.72 3.71 -6.53
C SER A 120 -6.55 3.89 -7.49
N THR A 121 -6.87 4.12 -8.76
CA THR A 121 -5.87 4.34 -9.82
C THR A 121 -5.68 5.81 -10.16
N VAL A 122 -4.64 6.11 -10.94
CA VAL A 122 -4.37 7.46 -11.45
C VAL A 122 -4.60 7.46 -12.97
N ALA A 123 -5.60 8.21 -13.42
CA ALA A 123 -5.98 8.30 -14.83
C ALA A 123 -4.79 8.70 -15.71
N ASN A 124 -4.67 8.05 -16.87
CA ASN A 124 -3.62 8.33 -17.87
C ASN A 124 -2.17 8.18 -17.36
N THR A 125 -1.94 7.34 -16.36
CA THR A 125 -0.58 7.03 -15.88
C THR A 125 -0.36 5.55 -15.65
N ILE A 126 0.91 5.17 -15.52
CA ILE A 126 1.33 3.81 -15.16
C ILE A 126 1.27 3.52 -13.65
N TYR A 127 1.06 4.55 -12.84
CA TYR A 127 1.13 4.50 -11.39
C TYR A 127 -0.25 4.28 -10.75
N THR A 128 -0.24 3.98 -9.45
CA THR A 128 -1.44 3.88 -8.62
C THR A 128 -1.30 4.72 -7.34
N LYS A 129 -2.29 4.66 -6.46
CA LYS A 129 -2.33 5.40 -5.19
C LYS A 129 -2.10 4.50 -3.98
N ALA A 130 -1.78 5.13 -2.86
CA ALA A 130 -1.61 4.47 -1.58
C ALA A 130 -1.80 5.46 -0.42
N LEU A 131 -2.05 4.94 0.78
CA LEU A 131 -1.74 5.67 2.00
C LEU A 131 -0.22 5.71 2.18
N TYR A 132 0.29 6.86 2.58
CA TYR A 132 1.65 7.05 3.03
C TYR A 132 1.65 7.78 4.37
N PHE A 133 2.55 7.40 5.28
CA PHE A 133 2.86 8.24 6.43
C PHE A 133 4.30 8.04 6.90
N ARG A 134 4.82 9.06 7.55
CA ARG A 134 5.99 9.00 8.42
C ARG A 134 5.65 9.65 9.75
N MET A 135 6.64 9.91 10.59
CA MET A 135 6.40 10.53 11.90
C MET A 135 5.79 11.93 11.80
N THR A 136 6.28 12.75 10.87
CA THR A 136 5.94 14.18 10.79
C THR A 136 4.67 14.46 9.98
N ASP A 137 4.31 13.59 9.02
CA ASP A 137 3.21 13.82 8.09
C ASP A 137 2.64 12.51 7.53
N PHE A 138 1.53 12.65 6.81
CA PHE A 138 0.88 11.58 6.07
C PHE A 138 0.15 12.13 4.84
N TYR A 139 -0.06 11.26 3.85
CA TYR A 139 -0.88 11.50 2.66
C TYR A 139 -1.89 10.37 2.54
N THR A 140 -3.17 10.71 2.54
CA THR A 140 -4.28 9.76 2.39
C THR A 140 -4.41 9.25 0.95
N SER A 141 -3.92 10.02 -0.02
CA SER A 141 -3.87 9.66 -1.44
C SER A 141 -2.50 10.01 -2.02
N PHE A 142 -1.48 9.21 -1.71
CA PHE A 142 -0.11 9.38 -2.21
C PHE A 142 -0.01 8.90 -3.67
N PRO A 143 0.23 9.80 -4.64
CA PRO A 143 0.34 9.42 -6.05
C PRO A 143 1.72 8.83 -6.37
N GLY A 144 1.90 8.34 -7.61
CA GLY A 144 3.22 7.94 -8.11
C GLY A 144 3.71 6.59 -7.58
N SER A 145 2.79 5.70 -7.24
CA SER A 145 3.12 4.40 -6.68
C SER A 145 3.31 3.35 -7.78
N SER A 146 4.55 2.93 -8.02
CA SER A 146 4.87 1.79 -8.90
C SER A 146 4.14 0.54 -8.43
N ARG A 147 3.41 -0.12 -9.32
CA ARG A 147 2.54 -1.25 -8.97
C ARG A 147 3.33 -2.44 -8.43
N SER A 148 4.55 -2.67 -8.93
CA SER A 148 5.44 -3.72 -8.43
C SER A 148 6.05 -3.45 -7.04
N ALA A 149 5.74 -2.31 -6.39
CA ALA A 149 6.20 -2.06 -5.02
C ALA A 149 5.47 -2.98 -4.02
N GLY A 150 6.20 -3.62 -3.13
CA GLY A 150 5.63 -4.49 -2.11
C GLY A 150 5.16 -3.71 -0.90
N ARG A 151 4.02 -3.03 -1.02
CA ARG A 151 3.38 -2.31 0.09
C ARG A 151 2.34 -3.22 0.75
N PRO A 152 2.16 -3.12 2.08
CA PRO A 152 1.06 -3.79 2.78
C PRO A 152 -0.31 -3.55 2.14
N ALA A 153 -1.12 -4.60 2.09
CA ALA A 153 -2.55 -4.52 1.83
C ALA A 153 -3.29 -4.59 3.18
N ARG A 154 -4.33 -3.77 3.36
CA ARG A 154 -5.24 -3.87 4.50
C ARG A 154 -6.65 -3.98 3.96
N CYS A 155 -7.28 -5.12 4.17
CA CYS A 155 -8.64 -5.32 3.72
C CYS A 155 -9.64 -4.56 4.61
N VAL A 156 -10.67 -4.00 3.99
CA VAL A 156 -11.84 -3.40 4.65
C VAL A 156 -13.09 -4.18 4.24
N GLN A 157 -14.11 -4.19 5.10
CA GLN A 157 -15.33 -4.95 4.82
C GLN A 157 -16.07 -4.35 3.61
N GLU A 158 -16.60 -5.20 2.74
CA GLU A 158 -17.52 -4.82 1.65
C GLU A 158 -18.83 -4.20 2.18
#